data_AF-A0A7W6MJE6-F1
#
_entry.id   AF-A0A7W6MJE6-F1
#
_cell.length_a   1.000
_cell.length_b   1.000
_cell.length_c   1.000
_cell.angle_alpha   90.00
_cell.angle_beta   90.00
_cell.angle_gamma   90.00
#
_symmetry.space_group_name_H-M   'P 1'
#
loop_
_entity.id
_entity.type
_entity.pdbx_description
1 polymer ?
#
loop_
_entity_poly.entity_id
_entity_poly.type
_entity_poly.pdbx_seq_one_letter_code
_entity_poly.pdbx_strand_id
1 'polypeptide(L)'
;MDEVKKRAPMSVLSINCADCDAVVETRSRRRLYCDSCKNARKMASDAAYRADNKSPPRRYLCERCGVEGECNGRATHKFCEECKVIVRRERGRHQDATRRPRTIIGFIVSCEGCGDGFERKHASQVLCKPCAKKAGAERSKTWVVDNRDKVRASAKRYNDAKRSTPKGHLEWTMRAAVRRAIGGSLKAGKRTFDILGYTVDELKDHLERQFTEGMSWDNYGDWHIDHIRPLASFEYSTPECLQFKMAWCLSNLQPLWGSENMSKGAKFQLVA
;
A
#
# COMPACT_ATOMS: atom_id res chain seq x y z
N MET A 1 -19.92 3.58 20.23
CA MET A 1 -19.93 4.62 21.28
C MET A 1 -18.64 4.47 22.05
N ASP A 2 -17.56 5.09 21.56
CA ASP A 2 -16.27 5.09 22.26
C ASP A 2 -16.15 6.38 23.06
N GLU A 3 -16.53 6.31 24.34
CA GLU A 3 -16.24 7.37 25.29
C GLU A 3 -14.75 7.36 25.63
N VAL A 4 -14.01 8.23 24.95
CA VAL A 4 -12.64 8.59 25.33
C VAL A 4 -12.68 9.14 26.76
N LYS A 5 -12.21 8.36 27.74
CA LYS A 5 -11.99 8.79 29.12
C LYS A 5 -11.06 10.00 29.15
N LYS A 6 -11.63 11.21 29.15
CA LYS A 6 -10.90 12.45 29.42
C LYS A 6 -10.41 12.39 30.86
N ARG A 7 -9.09 12.30 31.06
CA ARG A 7 -8.48 12.42 32.40
C ARG A 7 -8.83 13.79 32.97
N ALA A 8 -9.30 13.83 34.21
CA ALA A 8 -9.62 15.07 34.92
C ALA A 8 -8.41 16.02 34.95
N PRO A 9 -8.63 17.35 34.84
CA PRO A 9 -7.53 18.32 34.90
C PRO A 9 -6.83 18.23 36.26
N MET A 10 -5.52 17.98 36.26
CA MET A 10 -4.72 17.94 37.49
C MET A 10 -4.73 19.32 38.16
N SER A 11 -5.09 19.38 39.43
CA SER A 11 -5.10 20.63 40.20
C SER A 11 -3.70 21.26 40.24
N VAL A 12 -3.66 22.58 40.02
CA VAL A 12 -2.44 23.37 40.20
C VAL A 12 -2.17 23.46 41.70
N LEU A 13 -0.94 23.15 42.10
CA LEU A 13 -0.46 23.18 43.48
C LEU A 13 0.54 24.32 43.61
N SER A 14 0.49 25.04 44.72
CA SER A 14 1.51 26.03 45.10
C SER A 14 2.50 25.37 46.04
N ILE A 15 3.79 25.45 45.72
CA ILE A 15 4.89 24.95 46.55
C ILE A 15 5.88 26.08 46.80
N ASN A 16 6.63 26.02 47.90
CA ASN A 16 7.75 26.92 48.10
C ASN A 16 9.03 26.31 47.52
N CYS A 17 9.84 27.12 46.86
CA CYS A 17 11.16 26.73 46.39
C CYS A 17 12.08 26.42 47.58
N ALA A 18 12.68 25.23 47.62
CA ALA A 18 13.54 24.84 48.74
C ALA A 18 14.82 25.71 48.89
N ASP A 19 15.23 26.46 47.86
CA ASP A 19 16.46 27.28 47.89
C ASP A 19 16.20 28.78 48.16
N CYS A 20 15.03 29.31 47.78
CA CYS A 20 14.74 30.75 47.89
C CYS A 20 13.36 31.07 48.46
N ASP A 21 12.62 30.04 48.89
CA ASP A 21 11.27 30.08 49.48
C ASP A 21 10.19 30.74 48.59
N ALA A 22 10.51 31.10 47.36
CA ALA A 22 9.56 31.66 46.41
C ALA A 22 8.42 30.67 46.11
N VAL A 23 7.18 31.16 46.21
CA VAL A 23 5.98 30.38 45.89
C VAL A 23 5.90 30.16 44.38
N VAL A 24 5.81 28.90 43.95
CA VAL A 24 5.67 28.53 42.54
C VAL A 24 4.49 27.59 42.32
N GLU A 25 3.74 27.88 41.28
CA GLU A 25 2.63 27.04 40.83
C GLU A 25 3.14 25.87 39.97
N THR A 26 2.64 24.68 40.23
CA THR A 26 3.08 23.45 39.56
C THR A 26 1.96 22.42 39.50
N ARG A 27 1.97 21.62 38.44
CA ARG A 27 1.09 20.43 38.32
C ARG A 27 1.77 19.15 38.81
N SER A 28 3.05 19.23 39.21
CA SER A 28 3.83 18.09 39.70
C SER A 28 4.10 18.23 41.19
N ARG A 29 3.64 17.24 41.97
CA ARG A 29 3.98 17.10 43.41
C ARG A 29 5.46 16.83 43.68
N ARG A 30 6.25 16.53 42.64
CA ARG A 30 7.69 16.26 42.75
C ARG A 30 8.57 17.48 42.48
N ARG A 31 7.97 18.64 42.12
CA ARG A 31 8.74 19.87 41.95
C ARG A 31 9.18 20.35 43.33
N LEU A 32 10.44 20.75 43.47
CA LEU A 32 11.03 21.23 44.72
C LEU A 32 11.65 22.63 44.61
N TYR A 33 11.90 23.10 43.38
CA TYR A 33 12.60 24.35 43.10
C TYR A 33 11.85 25.18 42.06
N CYS A 34 11.96 26.51 42.14
CA CYS A 34 11.59 27.41 41.06
C CYS A 34 12.50 27.20 39.83
N ASP A 35 12.10 27.68 38.65
CA ASP A 35 12.90 27.47 37.42
C ASP A 35 14.29 28.11 37.51
N SER A 36 14.41 29.27 38.16
CA SER A 36 15.70 29.93 38.38
C SER A 36 16.65 29.09 39.23
N CYS A 37 16.22 28.66 40.43
CA CYS A 37 17.04 27.82 41.31
C CYS A 37 17.34 26.45 40.68
N LYS A 38 16.37 25.83 40.00
CA LYS A 38 16.59 24.59 39.25
C LYS A 38 17.67 24.75 38.18
N ASN A 39 17.61 25.85 37.42
CA ASN A 39 18.61 26.15 36.39
C ASN A 39 19.98 26.46 37.01
N ALA A 40 20.03 27.21 38.10
CA ALA A 40 21.28 27.49 38.83
C ALA A 40 21.94 26.19 39.32
N ARG A 41 21.17 25.27 39.94
CA ARG A 41 21.66 23.95 40.36
C ARG A 41 22.13 23.12 39.17
N LYS A 42 21.40 23.14 38.05
CA LYS A 42 21.81 22.47 36.82
C LYS A 42 23.12 23.05 36.28
N MET A 43 23.26 24.38 36.24
CA MET A 43 24.48 25.03 35.78
C MET A 43 25.68 24.71 36.68
N ALA A 44 25.49 24.70 38.01
CA ALA A 44 26.52 24.31 38.96
C ALA A 44 26.92 22.83 38.79
N SER A 45 25.94 21.93 38.63
CA SER A 45 26.18 20.50 38.36
C SER A 45 26.88 20.27 37.02
N ASP A 46 26.46 20.95 35.95
CA ASP A 46 27.09 20.89 34.63
C ASP A 46 28.53 21.45 34.68
N ALA A 47 28.77 22.50 35.47
CA ALA A 47 30.09 23.08 35.68
C ALA A 47 31.02 22.11 36.42
N ALA A 48 30.54 21.49 37.51
CA ALA A 48 31.28 20.46 38.24
C ALA A 48 31.60 19.26 37.33
N TYR A 49 30.60 18.75 36.59
CA TYR A 49 30.80 17.67 35.63
C TYR A 49 31.84 18.02 34.56
N ARG A 50 31.80 19.24 34.00
CA ARG A 50 32.79 19.71 33.02
C ARG A 50 34.18 19.88 33.61
N ALA A 51 34.30 20.28 34.87
CA ALA A 51 35.58 20.38 35.57
C ALA A 51 36.19 18.98 35.76
N ASP A 52 35.41 18.02 36.23
CA ASP A 52 35.84 16.64 36.44
C ASP A 52 36.16 15.89 35.13
N ASN A 53 35.50 16.27 34.02
CA ASN A 53 35.67 15.64 32.71
C ASN A 53 36.49 16.49 31.71
N LYS A 54 37.23 17.49 32.20
CA LYS A 54 38.05 18.35 31.34
C LYS A 54 39.21 17.52 30.77
N SER A 55 39.13 17.22 29.47
CA SER A 55 40.22 16.54 28.77
C SER A 55 41.42 17.48 28.65
N PRO A 56 42.67 17.00 28.84
CA PRO A 56 43.84 17.81 28.59
C PRO A 56 43.89 18.26 27.13
N PRO A 57 44.46 19.45 26.84
CA PRO A 57 44.63 19.91 25.48
C PRO A 57 45.46 18.90 24.69
N ARG A 58 45.03 18.60 23.47
CA ARG A 58 45.76 17.72 22.55
C ARG A 58 46.35 18.54 21.42
N ARG A 59 47.61 18.28 21.11
CA ARG A 59 48.26 18.83 19.92
C ARG A 59 47.76 18.09 18.68
N TYR A 60 47.53 18.83 17.60
CA TYR A 60 47.19 18.31 16.28
C TYR A 60 47.95 19.07 15.20
N LEU A 61 48.17 18.43 14.06
CA LEU A 61 48.69 19.06 12.86
C LEU A 61 47.54 19.28 11.89
N CYS A 62 47.45 20.49 11.33
CA CYS A 62 46.46 20.75 10.29
C CYS A 62 46.77 19.92 9.04
N GLU A 63 45.83 19.07 8.60
CA GLU A 63 45.96 18.22 7.40
C GLU A 63 46.14 19.03 6.09
N ARG A 64 45.90 20.36 6.11
CA ARG A 64 46.00 21.23 4.94
C ARG A 64 47.27 22.08 4.91
N CYS A 65 47.62 22.74 6.02
CA CYS A 65 48.76 23.67 6.06
C CYS A 65 49.91 23.20 6.97
N GLY A 66 49.75 22.07 7.67
CA GLY A 66 50.79 21.50 8.54
C GLY A 66 51.02 22.27 9.85
N VAL A 67 50.32 23.39 10.10
CA VAL A 67 50.48 24.16 11.33
C VAL A 67 50.03 23.35 12.54
N GLU A 68 50.85 23.38 13.60
CA GLU A 68 50.53 22.80 14.90
C GLU A 68 49.48 23.67 15.63
N GLY A 69 48.51 23.00 16.25
CA GLY A 69 47.52 23.66 17.09
C GLY A 69 47.13 22.80 18.28
N GLU A 70 46.44 23.42 19.24
CA GLU A 70 45.88 22.74 20.40
C GLU A 70 44.35 22.71 20.33
N CYS A 71 43.75 21.59 20.69
CA CYS A 71 42.30 21.47 20.78
C CYS A 71 41.86 20.98 22.17
N ASN A 72 40.77 21.58 22.65
CA ASN A 72 40.11 21.21 23.89
C ASN A 72 38.95 20.26 23.56
N GLY A 73 39.15 18.94 23.69
CA GLY A 73 38.07 17.97 23.52
C GLY A 73 38.49 16.59 23.01
N ARG A 74 37.51 15.68 22.90
CA ARG A 74 37.71 14.29 22.43
C ARG A 74 37.67 14.12 20.91
N ALA A 75 37.19 15.13 20.17
CA ALA A 75 37.04 15.06 18.72
C ALA A 75 38.37 15.33 18.00
N THR A 76 38.66 14.57 16.95
CA THR A 76 39.86 14.75 16.12
C THR A 76 39.76 16.06 15.34
N HIS A 77 40.61 17.02 15.69
CA HIS A 77 40.70 18.31 15.00
C HIS A 77 41.60 18.14 13.77
N LYS A 78 41.03 18.30 12.58
CA LYS A 78 41.75 18.05 11.31
C LYS A 78 42.33 19.30 10.66
N PHE A 79 41.72 20.45 10.89
CA PHE A 79 42.09 21.71 10.23
C PHE A 79 42.18 22.84 11.23
N CYS A 80 43.15 23.75 11.06
CA CYS A 80 43.19 25.01 11.80
C CYS A 80 41.99 25.91 11.44
N GLU A 81 41.72 26.95 12.23
CA GLU A 81 40.51 27.78 12.07
C GLU A 81 40.43 28.42 10.68
N GLU A 82 41.55 28.92 10.17
CA GLU A 82 41.64 29.47 8.81
C GLU A 82 41.36 28.39 7.75
N CYS A 83 42.03 27.24 7.85
CA CYS A 83 41.85 26.14 6.90
C CYS A 83 40.43 25.55 6.95
N LYS A 84 39.75 25.57 8.11
CA LYS A 84 38.34 25.16 8.20
C LYS A 84 37.45 26.06 7.37
N VAL A 85 37.66 27.37 7.38
CA VAL A 85 36.87 28.32 6.57
C VAL A 85 37.04 27.97 5.09
N ILE A 86 38.26 27.66 4.66
CA ILE A 86 38.54 27.31 3.27
C ILE A 86 37.90 25.98 2.88
N VAL A 87 38.10 24.92 3.69
CA VAL A 87 37.49 23.59 3.45
C VAL A 87 35.96 23.67 3.46
N ARG A 88 35.35 24.49 4.35
CA ARG A 88 33.91 24.73 4.35
C ARG A 88 33.44 25.42 3.06
N ARG A 89 34.16 26.43 2.57
CA ARG A 89 33.86 27.11 1.31
C ARG A 89 34.00 26.19 0.10
N GLU A 90 35.02 25.33 0.07
CA GLU A 90 35.21 24.33 -0.99
C GLU A 90 34.07 23.29 -1.00
N ARG A 91 33.68 22.79 0.18
CA ARG A 91 32.52 21.89 0.32
C ARG A 91 31.21 22.56 -0.10
N GLY A 92 31.01 23.83 0.28
CA GLY A 92 29.83 24.60 -0.12
C GLY A 92 29.74 24.75 -1.64
N ARG A 93 30.85 25.09 -2.31
CA ARG A 93 30.91 25.16 -3.79
C ARG A 93 30.56 23.83 -4.46
N HIS A 94 31.02 22.70 -3.92
CA HIS A 94 30.65 21.37 -4.43
C HIS A 94 29.15 21.06 -4.21
N GLN A 95 28.56 21.50 -3.10
CA GLN A 95 27.13 21.33 -2.84
C GLN A 95 26.27 22.21 -3.76
N ASP A 96 26.70 23.44 -4.06
CA ASP A 96 25.97 24.32 -4.99
C ASP A 96 26.09 23.85 -6.45
N ALA A 97 27.24 23.31 -6.86
CA ALA A 97 27.43 22.73 -8.19
C ALA A 97 26.57 21.47 -8.42
N THR A 98 26.26 20.71 -7.36
CA THR A 98 25.39 19.52 -7.42
C THR A 98 23.91 19.85 -7.17
N ARG A 99 23.59 21.11 -6.87
CA ARG A 99 22.24 21.56 -6.58
C ARG A 99 21.45 21.69 -7.88
N ARG A 100 20.59 20.71 -8.16
CA ARG A 100 19.65 20.78 -9.29
C ARG A 100 18.78 22.04 -9.18
N PRO A 101 18.47 22.73 -10.29
CA PRO A 101 17.56 23.87 -10.26
C PRO A 101 16.23 23.47 -9.61
N ARG A 102 15.66 24.37 -8.80
CA ARG A 102 14.35 24.13 -8.16
C ARG A 102 13.32 23.89 -9.26
N THR A 103 12.77 22.68 -9.29
CA THR A 103 11.76 22.32 -10.30
C THR A 103 10.48 23.07 -9.97
N ILE A 104 10.03 23.94 -10.87
CA ILE A 104 8.88 24.81 -10.62
C ILE A 104 7.60 24.08 -11.06
N ILE A 105 6.73 23.81 -10.08
CA ILE A 105 5.39 23.22 -10.29
C ILE A 105 4.45 24.32 -10.81
N GLY A 106 3.52 23.98 -11.70
CA GLY A 106 2.52 24.93 -12.23
C GLY A 106 2.93 25.69 -13.49
N PHE A 107 4.12 25.43 -14.04
CA PHE A 107 4.55 26.00 -15.33
C PHE A 107 4.11 25.12 -16.50
N ILE A 108 3.82 25.77 -17.62
CA ILE A 108 3.56 25.08 -18.90
C ILE A 108 4.90 24.55 -19.41
N VAL A 109 4.98 23.24 -19.61
CA VAL A 109 6.14 22.54 -20.18
C VAL A 109 5.70 21.77 -21.41
N SER A 110 6.59 21.58 -22.37
CA SER A 110 6.32 20.77 -23.56
C SER A 110 6.35 19.28 -23.21
N CYS A 111 5.35 18.54 -23.70
CA CYS A 111 5.26 17.09 -23.57
C CYS A 111 6.32 16.40 -24.44
N GLU A 112 7.15 15.55 -23.85
CA GLU A 112 8.15 14.76 -24.61
C GLU A 112 7.51 13.76 -25.58
N GLY A 113 6.23 13.41 -25.41
CA GLY A 113 5.53 12.44 -26.26
C GLY A 113 4.74 13.04 -27.43
N CYS A 114 4.29 14.30 -27.34
CA CYS A 114 3.48 14.93 -28.40
C CYS A 114 3.89 16.37 -28.74
N GLY A 115 4.82 16.98 -27.99
CA GLY A 115 5.23 18.38 -28.15
C GLY A 115 4.30 19.40 -27.49
N ASP A 116 3.04 19.05 -27.23
CA ASP A 116 2.05 19.98 -26.66
C ASP A 116 2.45 20.53 -25.29
N GLY A 117 2.16 21.81 -25.06
CA GLY A 117 2.31 22.44 -23.75
C GLY A 117 1.28 21.91 -22.75
N PHE A 118 1.73 21.58 -21.52
CA PHE A 118 0.84 21.20 -20.43
C PHE A 118 1.36 21.71 -19.09
N GLU A 119 0.44 21.94 -18.15
CA GLU A 119 0.79 22.35 -16.78
C GLU A 119 1.40 21.18 -16.00
N ARG A 120 2.64 21.35 -15.56
CA ARG A 120 3.36 20.35 -14.76
C ARG A 120 2.84 20.32 -13.31
N LYS A 121 2.28 19.18 -12.88
CA LYS A 121 1.79 18.98 -11.50
C LYS A 121 2.86 18.50 -10.50
N HIS A 122 3.90 17.84 -11.00
CA HIS A 122 5.01 17.36 -10.18
C HIS A 122 6.33 17.42 -10.97
N ALA A 123 7.44 17.56 -10.26
CA ALA A 123 8.76 17.82 -10.85
C ALA A 123 9.17 16.81 -11.94
N SER A 124 8.81 15.54 -11.76
CA SER A 124 9.11 14.44 -12.68
C SER A 124 8.16 14.32 -13.87
N GLN A 125 7.14 15.17 -13.99
CA GLN A 125 6.16 15.06 -15.07
C GLN A 125 6.73 15.60 -16.38
N VAL A 126 7.04 14.70 -17.30
CA VAL A 126 7.55 15.02 -18.65
C VAL A 126 6.54 14.73 -19.76
N LEU A 127 5.45 14.03 -19.45
CA LEU A 127 4.37 13.71 -20.37
C LEU A 127 3.05 14.36 -19.92
N CYS A 128 2.29 14.85 -20.90
CA CYS A 128 0.89 15.21 -20.70
C CYS A 128 0.07 13.96 -20.30
N LYS A 129 -1.10 14.15 -19.69
CA LYS A 129 -1.93 13.05 -19.16
C LYS A 129 -2.27 11.98 -20.23
N PRO A 130 -2.66 12.33 -21.47
CA PRO A 130 -2.88 11.35 -22.54
C PRO A 130 -1.63 10.53 -22.89
N CYS A 131 -0.48 11.19 -23.11
CA CYS A 131 0.76 10.50 -23.47
C CYS A 131 1.29 9.64 -22.31
N ALA A 132 1.17 10.10 -21.07
CA ALA A 132 1.50 9.30 -19.89
C ALA A 132 0.65 8.03 -19.79
N LYS A 133 -0.66 8.13 -20.08
CA LYS A 133 -1.58 6.97 -20.11
C LYS A 133 -1.18 5.98 -21.21
N LYS A 134 -0.89 6.46 -22.43
CA LYS A 134 -0.44 5.62 -23.55
C LYS A 134 0.88 4.91 -23.21
N ALA A 135 1.89 5.67 -22.76
CA ALA A 135 3.17 5.11 -22.36
C ALA A 135 3.06 4.14 -21.17
N GLY A 136 2.14 4.41 -20.24
CA GLY A 136 1.82 3.49 -19.14
C GLY A 136 1.23 2.17 -19.63
N ALA A 137 0.25 2.23 -20.52
CA ALA A 137 -0.36 1.04 -21.11
C ALA A 137 0.67 0.19 -21.88
N GLU A 138 1.55 0.83 -22.64
CA GLU A 138 2.60 0.13 -23.37
C GLU A 138 3.60 -0.55 -22.43
N ARG A 139 4.11 0.18 -21.43
CA ARG A 139 4.98 -0.41 -20.38
C ARG A 139 4.31 -1.61 -19.70
N SER A 140 3.01 -1.53 -19.40
CA SER A 140 2.28 -2.66 -18.81
C SER A 140 2.23 -3.87 -19.73
N LYS A 141 2.02 -3.68 -21.05
CA LYS A 141 2.06 -4.78 -22.02
C LYS A 141 3.44 -5.42 -22.09
N THR A 142 4.49 -4.60 -22.26
CA THR A 142 5.88 -5.08 -22.33
C THR A 142 6.26 -5.83 -21.06
N TRP A 143 5.90 -5.30 -19.88
CA TRP A 143 6.18 -5.97 -18.61
C TRP A 143 5.53 -7.35 -18.51
N VAL A 144 4.29 -7.52 -18.98
CA VAL A 144 3.61 -8.83 -18.97
C VAL A 144 4.32 -9.84 -19.87
N VAL A 145 4.81 -9.40 -21.03
CA VAL A 145 5.58 -10.23 -21.97
C VAL A 145 6.92 -10.62 -21.35
N ASP A 146 7.69 -9.65 -20.86
CA ASP A 146 9.02 -9.86 -20.29
C ASP A 146 8.98 -10.66 -18.98
N ASN A 147 7.86 -10.60 -18.24
CA ASN A 147 7.68 -11.25 -16.95
C ASN A 147 6.63 -12.38 -17.02
N ARG A 148 6.48 -13.02 -18.19
CA ARG A 148 5.49 -14.09 -18.43
C ARG A 148 5.51 -15.17 -17.35
N ASP A 149 6.69 -15.58 -16.90
CA ASP A 149 6.83 -16.60 -15.86
C ASP A 149 6.38 -16.11 -14.49
N LYS A 150 6.61 -14.84 -14.15
CA LYS A 150 6.09 -14.24 -12.91
C LYS A 150 4.58 -14.13 -12.95
N VAL A 151 4.01 -13.73 -14.09
CA VAL A 151 2.56 -13.66 -14.30
C VAL A 151 1.93 -15.05 -14.14
N ARG A 152 2.50 -16.07 -14.80
CA ARG A 152 2.06 -17.46 -14.67
C ARG A 152 2.19 -17.99 -13.24
N ALA A 153 3.30 -17.73 -12.57
CA ALA A 153 3.52 -18.14 -11.19
C ALA A 153 2.52 -17.48 -10.25
N SER A 154 2.22 -16.18 -10.43
CA SER A 154 1.20 -15.47 -9.66
C SER A 154 -0.20 -16.05 -9.88
N ALA A 155 -0.60 -16.24 -11.14
CA ALA A 155 -1.88 -16.86 -11.49
C ALA A 155 -2.01 -18.28 -10.93
N LYS A 156 -0.94 -19.08 -11.00
CA LYS A 156 -0.88 -20.41 -10.41
C LYS A 156 -1.09 -20.35 -8.90
N ARG A 157 -0.36 -19.50 -8.17
CA ARG A 157 -0.52 -19.35 -6.71
C ARG A 157 -1.94 -18.93 -6.33
N TYR A 158 -2.52 -17.99 -7.06
CA TYR A 158 -3.90 -17.56 -6.83
C TYR A 158 -4.90 -18.70 -7.02
N ASN A 159 -4.77 -19.46 -8.11
CA ASN A 159 -5.62 -20.62 -8.38
C ASN A 159 -5.39 -21.76 -7.37
N ASP A 160 -4.15 -21.99 -6.95
CA ASP A 160 -3.81 -22.98 -5.91
C ASP A 160 -4.45 -22.60 -4.57
N ALA A 161 -4.34 -21.33 -4.16
CA ALA A 161 -4.94 -20.83 -2.93
C ALA A 161 -6.48 -20.87 -2.95
N LYS A 162 -7.12 -20.64 -4.10
CA LYS A 162 -8.58 -20.86 -4.21
C LYS A 162 -8.92 -22.35 -4.06
N ARG A 163 -8.19 -23.22 -4.75
CA ARG A 163 -8.44 -24.67 -4.77
C ARG A 163 -8.03 -25.40 -3.49
N SER A 164 -7.26 -24.79 -2.61
CA SER A 164 -6.91 -25.39 -1.32
C SER A 164 -8.09 -25.41 -0.35
N THR A 165 -9.11 -24.58 -0.58
CA THR A 165 -10.34 -24.61 0.21
C THR A 165 -11.32 -25.65 -0.35
N PRO A 166 -12.11 -26.37 0.48
CA PRO A 166 -13.14 -27.30 0.01
C PRO A 166 -14.12 -26.63 -0.97
N LYS A 167 -14.59 -25.43 -0.63
CA LYS A 167 -15.48 -24.62 -1.45
C LYS A 167 -14.87 -24.32 -2.83
N GLY A 168 -13.65 -23.79 -2.87
CA GLY A 168 -13.01 -23.43 -4.13
C GLY A 168 -12.63 -24.63 -4.99
N HIS A 169 -12.26 -25.76 -4.38
CA HIS A 169 -12.07 -27.03 -5.09
C HIS A 169 -13.37 -27.53 -5.72
N LEU A 170 -14.47 -27.48 -4.97
CA LEU A 170 -15.80 -27.88 -5.43
C LEU A 170 -16.27 -27.00 -6.59
N GLU A 171 -16.19 -25.68 -6.44
CA GLU A 171 -16.56 -24.74 -7.51
C GLU A 171 -15.73 -24.95 -8.79
N TRP A 172 -14.42 -25.16 -8.65
CA TRP A 172 -13.55 -25.46 -9.78
C TRP A 172 -14.01 -26.72 -10.52
N THR A 173 -14.29 -27.78 -9.77
CA THR A 173 -14.75 -29.08 -10.29
C THR A 173 -16.09 -28.93 -11.01
N MET A 174 -17.06 -28.24 -10.39
CA MET A 174 -18.39 -28.01 -10.96
C MET A 174 -18.31 -27.20 -12.25
N ARG A 175 -17.57 -26.07 -12.28
CA ARG A 175 -17.37 -25.27 -13.51
C ARG A 175 -16.73 -26.09 -14.63
N ALA A 176 -15.74 -26.92 -14.31
CA ALA A 176 -15.07 -27.76 -15.29
C ALA A 176 -15.96 -28.90 -15.82
N ALA A 177 -16.85 -29.45 -14.98
CA ALA A 177 -17.83 -30.45 -15.40
C ALA A 177 -18.90 -29.84 -16.31
N VAL A 178 -19.51 -28.72 -15.90
CA VAL A 178 -20.55 -28.02 -16.68
C VAL A 178 -20.03 -27.61 -18.05
N ARG A 179 -18.84 -26.99 -18.12
CA ARG A 179 -18.24 -26.59 -19.41
C ARG A 179 -18.05 -27.78 -20.36
N ARG A 180 -17.53 -28.90 -19.85
CA ARG A 180 -17.28 -30.10 -20.67
C ARG A 180 -18.59 -30.76 -21.13
N ALA A 181 -19.61 -30.75 -20.28
CA ALA A 181 -20.92 -31.28 -20.60
C ALA A 181 -21.60 -30.47 -21.70
N ILE A 182 -21.58 -29.13 -21.61
CA ILE A 182 -22.13 -28.24 -22.64
C ILE A 182 -21.43 -28.46 -23.98
N GLY A 183 -20.09 -28.58 -23.97
CA GLY A 183 -19.27 -28.85 -25.16
C GLY A 183 -19.39 -30.27 -25.73
N GLY A 184 -20.37 -31.08 -25.30
CA GLY A 184 -20.71 -32.36 -25.94
C GLY A 184 -19.93 -33.58 -25.44
N SER A 185 -19.08 -33.45 -24.42
CA SER A 185 -18.37 -34.61 -23.84
C SER A 185 -19.26 -35.35 -22.84
N LEU A 186 -20.19 -36.21 -23.33
CA LEU A 186 -21.20 -36.92 -22.52
C LEU A 186 -20.67 -37.77 -21.36
N LYS A 187 -19.44 -38.33 -21.47
CA LYS A 187 -18.81 -39.06 -20.34
C LYS A 187 -18.31 -38.12 -19.23
N ALA A 188 -18.11 -36.84 -19.52
CA ALA A 188 -17.57 -35.85 -18.60
C ALA A 188 -18.71 -35.02 -17.99
N GLY A 189 -19.04 -35.29 -16.73
CA GLY A 189 -20.01 -34.49 -15.99
C GLY A 189 -21.23 -35.25 -15.50
N LYS A 190 -21.47 -36.50 -15.93
CA LYS A 190 -22.64 -37.30 -15.50
C LYS A 190 -22.84 -37.27 -13.96
N ARG A 191 -21.80 -37.62 -13.21
CA ARG A 191 -21.82 -37.56 -11.73
C ARG A 191 -22.13 -36.16 -11.18
N THR A 192 -21.70 -35.11 -11.86
CA THR A 192 -21.98 -33.74 -11.45
C THR A 192 -23.47 -33.41 -11.63
N PHE A 193 -24.04 -33.77 -12.78
CA PHE A 193 -25.47 -33.55 -13.04
C PHE A 193 -26.36 -34.44 -12.16
N ASP A 194 -25.91 -35.66 -11.81
CA ASP A 194 -26.56 -36.51 -10.79
C ASP A 194 -26.63 -35.80 -9.42
N ILE A 195 -25.57 -35.08 -9.02
CA ILE A 195 -25.53 -34.30 -7.77
C ILE A 195 -26.43 -33.06 -7.84
N LEU A 196 -26.47 -32.40 -9.01
CA LEU A 196 -27.22 -31.17 -9.22
C LEU A 196 -28.72 -31.41 -9.34
N GLY A 197 -29.14 -32.62 -9.71
CA GLY A 197 -30.55 -33.01 -9.80
C GLY A 197 -31.24 -32.51 -11.08
N TYR A 198 -30.48 -32.19 -12.12
CA TYR A 198 -30.96 -31.87 -13.45
C TYR A 198 -29.97 -32.38 -14.50
N THR A 199 -30.40 -32.48 -15.74
CA THR A 199 -29.63 -32.95 -16.90
C THR A 199 -28.92 -31.81 -17.62
N VAL A 200 -27.97 -32.16 -18.48
CA VAL A 200 -27.28 -31.17 -19.33
C VAL A 200 -28.27 -30.49 -20.28
N ASP A 201 -29.24 -31.25 -20.80
CA ASP A 201 -30.24 -30.73 -21.73
C ASP A 201 -31.19 -29.76 -21.03
N GLU A 202 -31.65 -30.08 -19.81
CA GLU A 202 -32.43 -29.13 -19.00
C GLU A 202 -31.67 -27.83 -18.70
N LEU A 203 -30.35 -27.91 -18.44
CA LEU A 203 -29.51 -26.73 -18.28
C LEU A 203 -29.42 -25.93 -19.58
N LYS A 204 -29.22 -26.60 -20.73
CA LYS A 204 -29.16 -25.92 -22.03
C LYS A 204 -30.48 -25.22 -22.33
N ASP A 205 -31.59 -25.93 -22.23
CA ASP A 205 -32.92 -25.38 -22.46
C ASP A 205 -33.22 -24.19 -21.54
N HIS A 206 -32.84 -24.27 -20.26
CA HIS A 206 -33.02 -23.18 -19.31
C HIS A 206 -32.22 -21.93 -19.68
N LEU A 207 -30.97 -22.09 -20.11
CA LEU A 207 -30.13 -20.96 -20.53
C LEU A 207 -30.60 -20.38 -21.86
N GLU A 208 -30.96 -21.22 -22.82
CA GLU A 208 -31.38 -20.81 -24.16
C GLU A 208 -32.67 -19.99 -24.13
N ARG A 209 -33.61 -20.30 -23.22
CA ARG A 209 -34.82 -19.48 -22.99
C ARG A 209 -34.52 -18.06 -22.49
N GLN A 210 -33.33 -17.82 -21.95
CA GLN A 210 -32.89 -16.53 -21.41
C GLN A 210 -31.92 -15.80 -22.36
N PHE A 211 -31.62 -16.36 -23.54
CA PHE A 211 -30.76 -15.71 -24.51
C PHE A 211 -31.32 -14.36 -24.94
N THR A 212 -30.45 -13.36 -24.96
CA THR A 212 -30.73 -12.01 -25.45
C THR A 212 -30.18 -11.86 -26.87
N GLU A 213 -30.44 -10.71 -27.51
CA GLU A 213 -30.04 -10.44 -28.89
C GLU A 213 -28.55 -10.78 -29.13
N GLY A 214 -28.31 -11.63 -30.13
CA GLY A 214 -26.98 -12.08 -30.53
C GLY A 214 -26.39 -13.25 -29.71
N MET A 215 -27.03 -13.72 -28.65
CA MET A 215 -26.58 -14.92 -27.93
C MET A 215 -26.96 -16.20 -28.69
N SER A 216 -26.01 -17.13 -28.78
CA SER A 216 -26.22 -18.47 -29.35
C SER A 216 -25.25 -19.47 -28.73
N TRP A 217 -25.46 -20.76 -28.96
CA TRP A 217 -24.47 -21.75 -28.53
C TRP A 217 -23.14 -21.64 -29.29
N ASP A 218 -23.15 -21.08 -30.51
CA ASP A 218 -21.95 -20.92 -31.35
C ASP A 218 -20.97 -19.89 -30.81
N ASN A 219 -21.46 -18.88 -30.07
CA ASN A 219 -20.63 -17.88 -29.39
C ASN A 219 -20.52 -18.11 -27.87
N TYR A 220 -20.72 -19.35 -27.42
CA TYR A 220 -20.45 -19.74 -26.04
C TYR A 220 -18.96 -19.53 -25.71
N GLY A 221 -18.70 -18.65 -24.74
CA GLY A 221 -17.36 -18.12 -24.44
C GLY A 221 -17.32 -16.60 -24.48
N ASP A 222 -18.11 -15.99 -25.38
CA ASP A 222 -18.38 -14.55 -25.39
C ASP A 222 -19.41 -14.18 -24.33
N TRP A 223 -20.42 -15.02 -24.14
CA TRP A 223 -21.28 -15.04 -22.96
C TRP A 223 -20.90 -16.20 -22.03
N HIS A 224 -21.14 -16.02 -20.73
CA HIS A 224 -20.81 -16.96 -19.66
C HIS A 224 -22.06 -17.36 -18.89
N ILE A 225 -21.98 -18.50 -18.17
CA ILE A 225 -22.99 -18.87 -17.17
C ILE A 225 -22.71 -18.09 -15.90
N ASP A 226 -23.57 -17.12 -15.63
CA ASP A 226 -23.56 -16.29 -14.43
C ASP A 226 -24.49 -16.88 -13.36
N HIS A 227 -24.18 -16.55 -12.11
CA HIS A 227 -25.04 -16.87 -10.98
C HIS A 227 -25.77 -15.59 -10.57
N ILE A 228 -27.11 -15.57 -10.65
CA ILE A 228 -27.95 -14.41 -10.30
C ILE A 228 -27.56 -13.92 -8.91
N ARG A 229 -27.68 -14.79 -7.90
CA ARG A 229 -27.02 -14.64 -6.62
C ARG A 229 -25.60 -15.23 -6.71
N PRO A 230 -24.53 -14.46 -6.45
CA PRO A 230 -23.15 -14.89 -6.67
C PRO A 230 -22.72 -15.96 -5.67
N LEU A 231 -21.89 -16.90 -6.12
CA LEU A 231 -21.28 -17.96 -5.29
C LEU A 231 -20.58 -17.43 -4.03
N ALA A 232 -20.03 -16.21 -4.10
CA ALA A 232 -19.38 -15.56 -2.96
C ALA A 232 -20.34 -15.34 -1.76
N SER A 233 -21.64 -15.23 -2.00
CA SER A 233 -22.65 -15.00 -0.96
C SER A 233 -23.22 -16.27 -0.31
N PHE A 234 -22.83 -17.45 -0.81
CA PHE A 234 -23.27 -18.74 -0.27
C PHE A 234 -22.17 -19.34 0.60
N GLU A 235 -22.55 -20.14 1.60
CA GLU A 235 -21.62 -20.87 2.45
C GLU A 235 -21.87 -22.38 2.33
N TYR A 236 -20.87 -23.10 1.82
CA TYR A 236 -20.89 -24.55 1.66
C TYR A 236 -19.47 -25.10 1.52
N SER A 237 -19.28 -26.36 1.91
CA SER A 237 -18.02 -27.09 1.77
C SER A 237 -18.20 -28.43 1.05
N THR A 238 -19.43 -28.95 0.96
CA THR A 238 -19.75 -30.21 0.29
C THR A 238 -20.97 -30.07 -0.63
N PRO A 239 -21.19 -30.99 -1.58
CA PRO A 239 -22.34 -30.95 -2.49
C PRO A 239 -23.70 -31.19 -1.82
N GLU A 240 -23.73 -31.78 -0.62
CA GLU A 240 -24.96 -32.09 0.10
C GLU A 240 -25.55 -30.85 0.79
N CYS A 241 -24.75 -29.79 0.97
CA CYS A 241 -25.18 -28.54 1.61
C CYS A 241 -26.37 -27.92 0.85
N LEU A 242 -27.39 -27.45 1.58
CA LEU A 242 -28.53 -26.76 0.97
C LEU A 242 -28.10 -25.52 0.17
N GLN A 243 -27.20 -24.71 0.73
CA GLN A 243 -26.67 -23.51 0.05
C GLN A 243 -25.90 -23.87 -1.24
N PHE A 244 -25.27 -25.05 -1.32
CA PHE A 244 -24.65 -25.52 -2.56
C PHE A 244 -25.71 -25.76 -3.63
N LYS A 245 -26.78 -26.51 -3.29
CA LYS A 245 -27.87 -26.80 -4.21
C LYS A 245 -28.58 -25.52 -4.68
N MET A 246 -28.79 -24.56 -3.78
CA MET A 246 -29.35 -23.25 -4.11
C MET A 246 -28.42 -22.43 -5.02
N ALA A 247 -27.10 -22.52 -4.81
CA ALA A 247 -26.15 -21.79 -5.62
C ALA A 247 -26.13 -22.31 -7.07
N TRP A 248 -26.29 -23.63 -7.25
CA TRP A 248 -26.15 -24.30 -8.55
C TRP A 248 -27.47 -24.75 -9.18
N CYS A 249 -28.63 -24.37 -8.64
CA CYS A 249 -29.94 -24.68 -9.22
C CYS A 249 -30.18 -23.85 -10.49
N LEU A 250 -30.98 -24.38 -11.42
CA LEU A 250 -31.30 -23.71 -12.68
C LEU A 250 -31.81 -22.29 -12.46
N SER A 251 -32.73 -22.07 -11.51
CA SER A 251 -33.28 -20.75 -11.21
C SER A 251 -32.27 -19.71 -10.72
N ASN A 252 -31.06 -20.11 -10.32
CA ASN A 252 -29.97 -19.19 -9.97
C ASN A 252 -28.94 -19.01 -11.10
N LEU A 253 -29.07 -19.73 -12.22
CA LEU A 253 -28.17 -19.67 -13.36
C LEU A 253 -28.81 -18.91 -14.52
N GLN A 254 -28.04 -18.00 -15.12
CA GLN A 254 -28.45 -17.21 -16.27
C GLN A 254 -27.30 -17.06 -17.28
N PRO A 255 -27.59 -16.91 -18.59
CA PRO A 255 -26.61 -16.44 -19.55
C PRO A 255 -26.35 -14.94 -19.33
N LEU A 256 -25.08 -14.54 -19.40
CA LEU A 256 -24.70 -13.12 -19.31
C LEU A 256 -23.48 -12.87 -20.19
N TRP A 257 -23.44 -11.75 -20.91
CA TRP A 257 -22.26 -11.40 -21.69
C TRP A 257 -21.02 -11.32 -20.79
N GLY A 258 -19.87 -11.81 -21.26
CA GLY A 258 -18.66 -11.90 -20.43
C GLY A 258 -18.21 -10.54 -19.91
N SER A 259 -18.34 -9.48 -20.73
CA SER A 259 -18.09 -8.09 -20.34
C SER A 259 -18.99 -7.64 -19.18
N GLU A 260 -20.28 -7.96 -19.24
CA GLU A 260 -21.27 -7.62 -18.22
C GLU A 260 -21.05 -8.43 -16.94
N ASN A 261 -20.76 -9.73 -17.07
CA ASN A 261 -20.43 -10.60 -15.95
C ASN A 261 -19.20 -10.11 -15.18
N MET A 262 -18.13 -9.72 -15.90
CA MET A 262 -16.93 -9.13 -15.30
C MET A 262 -17.23 -7.80 -14.60
N SER A 263 -18.11 -6.97 -15.15
CA SER A 263 -18.54 -5.71 -14.56
C SER A 263 -19.41 -5.89 -13.31
N LYS A 264 -20.32 -6.89 -13.33
CA LYS A 264 -21.18 -7.29 -12.20
C LYS A 264 -20.37 -7.72 -11.00
N GLY A 265 -19.36 -8.58 -11.20
CA GLY A 265 -18.54 -9.14 -10.12
C GLY A 265 -19.39 -9.92 -9.10
N ALA A 266 -19.12 -9.75 -7.81
CA ALA A 266 -19.86 -10.42 -6.73
C ALA A 266 -21.09 -9.62 -6.24
N LYS A 267 -21.60 -8.68 -7.03
CA LYS A 267 -22.77 -7.88 -6.67
C LYS A 267 -24.04 -8.65 -7.04
N PHE A 268 -25.00 -8.69 -6.13
CA PHE A 268 -26.39 -8.99 -6.45
C PHE A 268 -27.26 -7.91 -5.81
N GLN A 269 -28.21 -7.39 -6.57
CA GLN A 269 -29.27 -6.59 -5.99
C GLN A 269 -30.28 -7.56 -5.41
N LEU A 270 -30.59 -7.41 -4.11
CA LEU A 270 -31.82 -7.94 -3.58
C LEU A 270 -32.93 -7.18 -4.32
N VAL A 271 -33.52 -7.81 -5.33
CA VAL A 271 -34.78 -7.30 -5.88
C VAL A 271 -35.78 -7.48 -4.74
N ALA A 272 -36.22 -6.34 -4.18
CA ALA A 272 -37.23 -6.28 -3.14
C ALA A 272 -38.58 -6.79 -3.65
#